data_AF-A0A4Y9MCB2-F1
#
_entry.id   AF-A0A4Y9MCB2-F1
#
_cell.length_a   1.000
_cell.length_b   1.000
_cell.length_c   1.000
_cell.angle_alpha   90.00
_cell.angle_beta   90.00
_cell.angle_gamma   90.00
#
_symmetry.space_group_name_H-M   'P 1'
#
loop_
_entity.id
_entity.type
_entity.pdbx_description
1 polymer ?
#
loop_
_entity_poly.entity_id
_entity_poly.type
_entity_poly.pdbx_seq_one_letter_code
_entity_poly.pdbx_strand_id
1 'polypeptide(L)'
;MHIAEGFLPAGHAVGWTVAAAPFVVHGARAVVKEVRENPETTLLLGAAGAFTFVLSAIKLPSVTGSSSHPTGTGPGAILFRPPVMALLGTVVLLFQALLLAHGGLTTLGANAFAFAVVGPWAGYGAYRLARAAGAGLLPAVFAGVALADLATYVTTSLQLALAFPDAGSGLAGALAKFLGVFAVTQVPLAIGEGLLGVLLFRVLTVNARPELERLGILRPAPVVPAGGAA
;
A
#
# COMPACT_ATOMS: atom_id res chain seq x y z
N MET A 1 3.17 -3.04 -10.35
CA MET A 1 3.35 -4.38 -10.96
C MET A 1 4.22 -5.25 -10.07
N HIS A 2 3.86 -6.52 -9.85
CA HIS A 2 4.71 -7.46 -9.10
C HIS A 2 5.86 -7.99 -9.94
N ILE A 3 7.00 -8.25 -9.31
CA ILE A 3 8.11 -8.98 -9.92
C ILE A 3 7.77 -10.47 -9.89
N ALA A 4 7.77 -11.11 -11.07
CA ALA A 4 7.40 -12.51 -11.25
C ALA A 4 8.39 -13.48 -10.60
N GLU A 5 7.91 -14.68 -10.26
CA GLU A 5 8.72 -15.79 -9.76
C GLU A 5 9.95 -16.06 -10.64
N GLY A 6 11.11 -16.26 -10.01
CA GLY A 6 12.36 -16.57 -10.70
C GLY A 6 12.93 -15.43 -11.56
N PHE A 7 12.31 -14.26 -11.58
CA PHE A 7 12.77 -13.14 -12.41
C PHE A 7 14.01 -12.44 -11.82
N LEU A 8 14.28 -12.53 -10.52
CA LEU A 8 15.48 -11.94 -9.91
C LEU A 8 16.58 -12.99 -9.73
N PRO A 9 17.86 -12.63 -9.96
CA PRO A 9 18.98 -13.46 -9.54
C PRO A 9 18.94 -13.73 -8.03
N ALA A 10 19.41 -14.91 -7.60
CA ALA A 10 19.33 -15.35 -6.21
C ALA A 10 19.91 -14.33 -5.20
N GLY A 11 21.05 -13.70 -5.53
CA GLY A 11 21.65 -12.67 -4.68
C GLY A 11 20.74 -11.46 -4.46
N HIS A 12 20.02 -11.00 -5.50
CA HIS A 12 19.06 -9.90 -5.37
C HIS A 12 17.82 -10.33 -4.58
N ALA A 13 17.31 -11.53 -4.83
CA ALA A 13 16.15 -12.08 -4.10
C ALA A 13 16.43 -12.15 -2.58
N VAL A 14 17.59 -12.69 -2.19
CA VAL A 14 18.01 -12.73 -0.78
C VAL A 14 18.25 -11.33 -0.24
N GLY A 15 18.95 -10.46 -0.98
CA GLY A 15 19.24 -9.09 -0.54
C GLY A 15 17.97 -8.29 -0.23
N TRP A 16 16.96 -8.36 -1.09
CA TRP A 16 15.68 -7.69 -0.85
C TRP A 16 14.87 -8.32 0.29
N THR A 17 14.94 -9.64 0.46
CA THR A 17 14.32 -10.30 1.61
C THR A 17 14.92 -9.83 2.92
N VAL A 18 16.26 -9.74 2.99
CA VAL A 18 16.96 -9.18 4.15
C VAL A 18 16.61 -7.71 4.37
N ALA A 19 16.50 -6.91 3.29
CA ALA A 19 16.12 -5.50 3.39
C ALA A 19 14.68 -5.30 3.89
N ALA A 20 13.73 -6.17 3.51
CA ALA A 20 12.35 -6.11 3.95
C ALA A 20 12.15 -6.61 5.39
N ALA A 21 12.95 -7.59 5.82
CA ALA A 21 12.74 -8.31 7.08
C ALA A 21 12.60 -7.41 8.33
N PRO A 22 13.42 -6.35 8.56
CA PRO A 22 13.27 -5.49 9.72
C PRO A 22 11.89 -4.83 9.82
N PHE A 23 11.34 -4.40 8.67
CA PHE A 23 10.03 -3.75 8.61
C PHE A 23 8.90 -4.74 8.83
N VAL A 24 9.00 -5.94 8.27
CA VAL A 24 8.01 -7.00 8.47
C VAL A 24 8.02 -7.49 9.92
N VAL A 25 9.19 -7.67 10.53
CA VAL A 25 9.33 -8.03 11.94
C VAL A 25 8.79 -6.92 12.84
N HIS A 26 9.07 -5.66 12.53
CA HIS A 26 8.49 -4.54 13.26
C HIS A 26 6.96 -4.51 13.14
N GLY A 27 6.43 -4.77 11.94
CA GLY A 27 4.99 -4.89 11.71
C GLY A 27 4.34 -6.05 12.47
N ALA A 28 5.00 -7.20 12.51
CA ALA A 28 4.57 -8.34 13.33
C ALA A 28 4.47 -7.96 14.81
N ARG A 29 5.47 -7.28 15.35
CA ARG A 29 5.46 -6.80 16.75
C ARG A 29 4.35 -5.77 16.98
N ALA A 30 4.14 -4.86 16.04
CA ALA A 30 3.07 -3.86 16.13
C ALA A 30 1.68 -4.51 16.15
N VAL A 31 1.45 -5.49 15.27
CA VAL A 31 0.19 -6.27 15.23
C VAL A 31 -0.01 -7.07 16.51
N VAL A 32 1.02 -7.76 17.00
CA VAL A 32 0.93 -8.51 18.27
C VAL A 32 0.62 -7.59 19.45
N LYS A 33 1.23 -6.40 19.49
CA LYS A 33 0.93 -5.39 20.52
C LYS A 33 -0.52 -4.93 20.44
N GLU A 34 -0.99 -4.57 19.24
CA GLU A 34 -2.36 -4.11 19.02
C GLU A 34 -3.40 -5.17 19.43
N VAL A 35 -3.18 -6.43 19.06
CA VAL A 35 -4.06 -7.55 19.43
C VAL A 35 -4.07 -7.81 20.94
N ARG A 36 -2.96 -7.58 21.64
CA ARG A 36 -2.87 -7.74 23.11
C ARG A 36 -3.56 -6.60 23.86
N GLU A 37 -3.42 -5.37 23.36
CA GLU A 37 -3.99 -4.18 24.00
C GLU A 37 -5.48 -4.04 23.69
N ASN A 38 -5.91 -4.43 22.48
CA ASN A 38 -7.28 -4.33 22.01
C ASN A 38 -7.70 -5.65 21.29
N PRO A 39 -8.11 -6.70 22.04
CA PRO A 39 -8.42 -8.01 21.46
C PRO A 39 -9.50 -7.97 20.36
N GLU A 40 -10.48 -7.05 20.47
CA GLU A 40 -11.50 -6.82 19.45
C GLU A 40 -10.92 -6.40 18.08
N THR A 41 -9.71 -5.83 18.04
CA THR A 41 -9.05 -5.35 16.83
C THR A 41 -8.54 -6.51 15.96
N THR A 42 -8.44 -7.72 16.49
CA THR A 42 -8.01 -8.92 15.74
C THR A 42 -8.91 -9.20 14.55
N LEU A 43 -10.24 -9.11 14.74
CA LEU A 43 -11.21 -9.31 13.67
C LEU A 43 -11.10 -8.21 12.61
N LEU A 44 -10.84 -6.96 13.02
CA LEU A 44 -10.66 -5.83 12.12
C LEU A 44 -9.38 -5.96 11.28
N LEU A 45 -8.28 -6.40 11.87
CA LEU A 45 -7.02 -6.64 11.16
C LEU A 45 -7.13 -7.80 10.17
N GLY A 46 -7.80 -8.89 10.56
CA GLY A 46 -8.10 -10.01 9.66
C GLY A 46 -9.00 -9.60 8.50
N ALA A 47 -10.08 -8.87 8.78
CA ALA A 47 -10.97 -8.32 7.77
C ALA A 47 -10.26 -7.33 6.84
N ALA A 48 -9.36 -6.50 7.37
CA ALA A 48 -8.53 -5.58 6.59
C ALA A 48 -7.62 -6.33 5.61
N GLY A 49 -6.89 -7.35 6.09
CA GLY A 49 -6.04 -8.19 5.23
C GLY A 49 -6.85 -8.91 4.15
N ALA A 50 -7.99 -9.49 4.51
CA ALA A 50 -8.89 -10.15 3.56
C ALA A 50 -9.47 -9.15 2.54
N PHE A 51 -9.88 -7.96 2.98
CA PHE A 51 -10.38 -6.91 2.10
C PHE A 51 -9.29 -6.43 1.14
N THR A 52 -8.06 -6.17 1.61
CA THR A 52 -6.93 -5.80 0.74
C THR A 52 -6.64 -6.89 -0.28
N PHE A 53 -6.65 -8.17 0.12
CA PHE A 53 -6.49 -9.29 -0.80
C PHE A 53 -7.61 -9.35 -1.85
N VAL A 54 -8.87 -9.29 -1.43
CA VAL A 54 -10.02 -9.33 -2.34
C VAL A 54 -10.03 -8.13 -3.29
N LEU A 55 -9.73 -6.94 -2.79
CA LEU A 55 -9.61 -5.73 -3.60
C LEU A 55 -8.55 -5.92 -4.69
N SER A 56 -7.40 -6.49 -4.34
CA SER A 56 -6.34 -6.83 -5.30
C SER A 56 -6.68 -7.93 -6.29
N ALA A 57 -7.76 -8.69 -6.07
CA ALA A 57 -8.26 -9.68 -7.02
C ALA A 57 -9.25 -9.08 -8.03
N ILE A 58 -9.74 -7.85 -7.81
CA ILE A 58 -10.66 -7.18 -8.73
C ILE A 58 -9.88 -6.67 -9.95
N LYS A 59 -10.23 -7.20 -11.13
CA LYS A 59 -9.67 -6.73 -12.40
C LYS A 59 -10.34 -5.41 -12.78
N LEU A 60 -9.56 -4.34 -12.80
CA LEU A 60 -10.00 -3.05 -13.33
C LEU A 60 -9.59 -2.94 -14.80
N PRO A 61 -10.48 -2.47 -15.69
CA PRO A 61 -10.11 -2.23 -17.08
C PRO A 61 -9.01 -1.18 -17.14
N SER A 62 -7.84 -1.54 -17.67
CA SER A 62 -6.77 -0.56 -17.89
C SER A 62 -6.94 0.11 -19.25
N VAL A 63 -6.54 1.37 -19.33
CA VAL A 63 -6.61 2.21 -20.54
C VAL A 63 -5.76 1.66 -21.70
N THR A 64 -4.88 0.69 -21.44
CA THR A 64 -3.91 0.15 -22.41
C THR A 64 -4.13 -1.33 -22.74
N GLY A 65 -5.26 -1.92 -22.36
CA GLY A 65 -5.56 -3.34 -22.65
C GLY A 65 -4.84 -4.36 -21.76
N SER A 66 -4.10 -3.89 -20.74
CA SER A 66 -3.56 -4.73 -19.66
C SER A 66 -4.63 -5.01 -18.59
N SER A 67 -4.45 -6.08 -17.81
CA SER A 67 -5.21 -6.30 -16.58
C SER A 67 -4.46 -5.68 -15.40
N SER A 68 -4.99 -4.58 -14.87
CA SER A 68 -4.52 -3.98 -13.61
C SER A 68 -5.45 -4.37 -12.47
N HIS A 69 -4.90 -4.47 -11.26
CA HIS A 69 -5.67 -4.62 -10.04
C HIS A 69 -5.27 -3.53 -9.05
N PRO A 70 -6.21 -3.08 -8.19
CA PRO A 70 -5.90 -2.09 -7.18
C PRO A 70 -5.02 -2.70 -6.08
N THR A 71 -3.93 -2.03 -5.73
CA THR A 71 -2.97 -2.58 -4.75
C THR A 71 -3.49 -2.50 -3.31
N GLY A 72 -4.36 -1.53 -3.01
CA GLY A 72 -4.93 -1.33 -1.67
C GLY A 72 -3.91 -0.90 -0.60
N THR A 73 -2.66 -0.65 -0.99
CA THR A 73 -1.55 -0.33 -0.09
C THR A 73 -1.72 1.06 0.52
N GLY A 74 -2.09 2.06 -0.29
CA GLY A 74 -2.36 3.42 0.14
C GLY A 74 -3.52 3.54 1.15
N PRO A 75 -4.73 3.05 0.83
CA PRO A 75 -5.85 3.08 1.76
C PRO A 75 -5.56 2.32 3.06
N GLY A 76 -4.94 1.14 2.96
CA GLY A 76 -4.52 0.36 4.12
C GLY A 76 -3.53 1.11 5.01
N ALA A 77 -2.56 1.82 4.43
CA ALA A 77 -1.60 2.61 5.19
C ALA A 77 -2.25 3.77 5.94
N ILE A 78 -3.26 4.41 5.35
CA ILE A 78 -3.98 5.51 6.00
C ILE A 78 -4.86 4.98 7.16
N LEU A 79 -5.50 3.82 6.99
CA LEU A 79 -6.38 3.22 8.01
C LEU A 79 -5.61 2.55 9.16
N PHE A 80 -4.59 1.76 8.84
CA PHE A 80 -3.92 0.85 9.80
C PHE A 80 -2.47 1.25 10.12
N ARG A 81 -1.96 2.30 9.47
CA ARG A 81 -0.58 2.80 9.59
C ARG A 81 0.45 1.88 8.93
N PRO A 82 1.61 2.42 8.52
CA PRO A 82 2.59 1.65 7.75
C PRO A 82 3.16 0.40 8.43
N PRO A 83 3.49 0.39 9.75
CA PRO A 83 4.02 -0.81 10.41
C PRO A 83 3.08 -2.02 10.28
N VAL A 84 1.79 -1.84 10.53
CA VAL A 84 0.79 -2.93 10.39
C VAL A 84 0.72 -3.40 8.93
N MET A 85 0.77 -2.46 7.98
CA MET A 85 0.76 -2.78 6.55
C MET A 85 2.01 -3.50 6.07
N ALA A 86 3.18 -3.36 6.71
CA ALA A 86 4.34 -4.18 6.36
C ALA A 86 4.06 -5.68 6.56
N LEU A 87 3.36 -6.04 7.65
CA LEU A 87 2.97 -7.42 7.87
C LEU A 87 1.81 -7.82 6.95
N LEU A 88 0.70 -7.08 7.02
CA LEU A 88 -0.52 -7.45 6.28
C LEU A 88 -0.27 -7.47 4.78
N GLY A 89 0.45 -6.49 4.24
CA GLY A 89 0.84 -6.44 2.84
C GLY A 89 1.72 -7.63 2.45
N THR A 90 2.68 -8.05 3.29
CA THR A 90 3.49 -9.24 3.02
C THR A 90 2.65 -10.52 3.00
N VAL A 91 1.67 -10.64 3.91
CA VAL A 91 0.73 -11.78 3.92
C VAL A 91 -0.16 -11.77 2.67
N VAL A 92 -0.65 -10.61 2.25
CA VAL A 92 -1.44 -10.45 1.01
C VAL A 92 -0.61 -10.88 -0.20
N LEU A 93 0.65 -10.42 -0.30
CA LEU A 93 1.57 -10.81 -1.37
C LEU A 93 1.85 -12.31 -1.39
N LEU A 94 1.98 -12.93 -0.22
CA LEU A 94 2.13 -14.38 -0.11
C LEU A 94 0.90 -15.11 -0.67
N PHE A 95 -0.31 -14.67 -0.32
CA PHE A 95 -1.54 -15.24 -0.88
C PHE A 95 -1.68 -14.97 -2.38
N GLN A 96 -1.26 -13.82 -2.88
CA GLN A 96 -1.26 -13.54 -4.31
C GLN A 96 -0.31 -14.48 -5.08
N ALA A 97 0.88 -14.74 -4.52
CA ALA A 97 1.83 -15.68 -5.10
C ALA A 97 1.27 -17.12 -5.11
N LEU A 98 0.65 -17.56 -4.00
CA LEU A 98 0.16 -18.94 -3.85
C LEU A 98 -1.17 -19.22 -4.55
N LEU A 99 -2.12 -18.28 -4.51
CA LEU A 99 -3.51 -18.51 -4.93
C LEU A 99 -3.83 -17.91 -6.31
N LEU A 100 -3.16 -16.81 -6.68
CA LEU A 100 -3.43 -16.09 -7.93
C LEU A 100 -2.30 -16.23 -8.95
N ALA A 101 -1.23 -16.98 -8.61
CA ALA A 101 0.00 -17.09 -9.40
C ALA A 101 0.53 -15.70 -9.82
N HIS A 102 0.40 -14.72 -8.92
CA HIS A 102 0.71 -13.33 -9.19
C HIS A 102 1.84 -12.86 -8.27
N GLY A 103 2.98 -12.49 -8.85
CA GLY A 103 4.23 -12.26 -8.12
C GLY A 103 5.08 -13.53 -8.03
N GLY A 104 5.68 -13.78 -6.87
CA GLY A 104 6.53 -14.94 -6.62
C GLY A 104 6.94 -15.09 -5.15
N LEU A 105 7.28 -16.32 -4.77
CA LEU A 105 7.89 -16.73 -3.52
C LEU A 105 9.37 -16.29 -3.45
N THR A 106 10.18 -16.51 -4.49
CA THR A 106 11.58 -16.04 -4.48
C THR A 106 11.67 -14.52 -4.53
N THR A 107 10.72 -13.87 -5.21
CA THR A 107 10.63 -12.41 -5.31
C THR A 107 9.77 -11.79 -4.22
N LEU A 108 9.26 -12.58 -3.27
CA LEU A 108 8.38 -12.09 -2.19
C LEU A 108 9.05 -10.97 -1.39
N GLY A 109 10.33 -11.10 -1.07
CA GLY A 109 11.07 -10.06 -0.35
C GLY A 109 11.16 -8.73 -1.12
N ALA A 110 11.42 -8.78 -2.43
CA ALA A 110 11.46 -7.59 -3.27
C ALA A 110 10.07 -6.94 -3.41
N ASN A 111 9.05 -7.74 -3.65
CA ASN A 111 7.67 -7.27 -3.71
C ASN A 111 7.21 -6.71 -2.36
N ALA A 112 7.52 -7.36 -1.23
CA ALA A 112 7.20 -6.88 0.11
C ALA A 112 7.89 -5.54 0.39
N PHE A 113 9.16 -5.39 0.00
CA PHE A 113 9.87 -4.12 0.16
C PHE A 113 9.17 -2.98 -0.61
N ALA A 114 8.76 -3.21 -1.86
CA ALA A 114 8.10 -2.17 -2.64
C ALA A 114 6.67 -1.89 -2.14
N PHE A 115 5.82 -2.93 -2.02
CA PHE A 115 4.38 -2.81 -1.78
C PHE A 115 3.98 -2.76 -0.31
N ALA A 116 4.71 -3.44 0.57
CA ALA A 116 4.37 -3.50 1.99
C ALA A 116 5.18 -2.50 2.82
N VAL A 117 6.33 -2.03 2.30
CA VAL A 117 7.21 -1.08 3.00
C VAL A 117 7.22 0.28 2.31
N VAL A 118 7.82 0.42 1.13
CA VAL A 118 8.02 1.75 0.54
C VAL A 118 6.68 2.43 0.22
N GLY A 119 5.75 1.74 -0.44
CA GLY A 119 4.43 2.27 -0.76
C GLY A 119 3.67 2.80 0.46
N PRO A 120 3.41 1.99 1.50
CA PRO A 120 2.69 2.42 2.69
C PRO A 120 3.36 3.57 3.44
N TRP A 121 4.69 3.59 3.57
CA TRP A 121 5.40 4.69 4.23
C TRP A 121 5.35 5.98 3.42
N ALA A 122 5.58 5.91 2.11
CA ALA A 122 5.51 7.07 1.23
C ALA A 122 4.09 7.66 1.19
N GLY A 123 3.09 6.80 1.02
CA GLY A 123 1.69 7.21 0.98
C GLY A 123 1.19 7.78 2.30
N TYR A 124 1.52 7.15 3.43
CA TYR A 124 1.17 7.69 4.74
C TYR A 124 1.88 9.01 5.03
N GLY A 125 3.15 9.13 4.65
CA GLY A 125 3.91 10.38 4.74
C GLY A 125 3.26 11.49 3.93
N ALA A 126 2.92 11.22 2.67
CA ALA A 126 2.21 12.15 1.80
C ALA A 126 0.84 12.57 2.36
N TYR A 127 0.04 11.61 2.85
CA TYR A 127 -1.21 11.87 3.54
C TYR A 127 -1.01 12.80 4.74
N ARG A 128 -0.03 12.51 5.59
CA ARG A 128 0.24 13.31 6.79
C ARG A 128 0.71 14.71 6.46
N LEU A 129 1.60 14.85 5.50
CA LEU A 129 2.09 16.14 5.01
C LEU A 129 0.95 16.97 4.41
N ALA A 130 0.09 16.37 3.59
CA ALA A 130 -1.08 17.04 3.05
C ALA A 130 -2.03 17.52 4.16
N ARG A 131 -2.32 16.67 5.16
CA ARG A 131 -3.13 17.06 6.32
C ARG A 131 -2.47 18.17 7.15
N ALA A 132 -1.15 18.14 7.30
CA ALA A 132 -0.40 19.16 8.03
C ALA A 132 -0.37 20.51 7.28
N ALA A 133 -0.36 20.48 5.94
CA ALA A 133 -0.45 21.65 5.08
C ALA A 133 -1.89 22.23 4.97
N GLY A 134 -2.85 21.70 5.74
CA GLY A 134 -4.22 22.20 5.78
C GLY A 134 -5.17 21.58 4.74
N ALA A 135 -4.73 20.56 3.98
CA ALA A 135 -5.63 19.87 3.06
C ALA A 135 -6.74 19.13 3.83
N GLY A 136 -7.94 19.14 3.25
CA GLY A 136 -9.06 18.31 3.71
C GLY A 136 -8.75 16.81 3.64
N LEU A 137 -9.60 15.98 4.25
CA LEU A 137 -9.41 14.53 4.28
C LEU A 137 -9.26 13.93 2.87
N LEU A 138 -10.19 14.25 1.95
CA LEU A 138 -10.23 13.60 0.63
C LEU A 138 -9.03 13.94 -0.26
N PRO A 139 -8.60 15.21 -0.42
CA PRO A 139 -7.37 15.51 -1.18
C PRO A 139 -6.12 14.87 -0.56
N ALA A 140 -6.04 14.81 0.78
CA ALA A 140 -4.94 14.13 1.46
C ALA A 140 -4.94 12.62 1.21
N VAL A 141 -6.12 11.99 1.17
CA VAL A 141 -6.27 10.57 0.81
C VAL A 141 -5.83 10.35 -0.64
N PHE A 142 -6.28 11.18 -1.58
CA PHE A 142 -5.86 11.09 -2.99
C PHE A 142 -4.33 11.13 -3.10
N ALA A 143 -3.69 12.13 -2.47
CA ALA A 143 -2.24 12.27 -2.48
C ALA A 143 -1.54 11.06 -1.85
N GLY A 144 -2.04 10.58 -0.71
CA GLY A 144 -1.46 9.41 -0.03
C GLY A 144 -1.56 8.12 -0.84
N VAL A 145 -2.70 7.88 -1.48
CA VAL A 145 -2.90 6.67 -2.30
C VAL A 145 -2.08 6.73 -3.58
N ALA A 146 -2.18 7.82 -4.34
CA ALA A 146 -1.43 7.97 -5.60
C ALA A 146 0.09 7.91 -5.38
N LEU A 147 0.61 8.52 -4.30
CA LEU A 147 2.03 8.48 -3.99
C LEU A 147 2.49 7.12 -3.43
N ALA A 148 1.63 6.34 -2.78
CA ALA A 148 1.95 4.96 -2.42
C ALA A 148 2.21 4.11 -3.67
N ASP A 149 1.35 4.21 -4.68
CA ASP A 149 1.46 3.44 -5.92
C ASP A 149 2.69 3.89 -6.73
N LEU A 150 2.90 5.20 -6.87
CA LEU A 150 4.07 5.73 -7.57
C LEU A 150 5.37 5.35 -6.87
N ALA A 151 5.42 5.39 -5.53
CA ALA A 151 6.62 5.00 -4.78
C ALA A 151 6.90 3.50 -4.90
N THR A 152 5.86 2.66 -4.86
CA THR A 152 5.97 1.22 -5.13
C THR A 152 6.56 0.99 -6.51
N TYR A 153 6.02 1.68 -7.51
CA TYR A 153 6.45 1.61 -8.89
C TYR A 153 7.92 2.02 -9.10
N VAL A 154 8.32 3.17 -8.55
CA VAL A 154 9.71 3.66 -8.60
C VAL A 154 10.65 2.65 -7.95
N THR A 155 10.24 2.08 -6.82
CA THR A 155 11.02 1.07 -6.10
C THR A 155 11.19 -0.20 -6.92
N THR A 156 10.12 -0.74 -7.49
CA THR A 156 10.20 -1.91 -8.38
C THR A 156 11.10 -1.64 -9.59
N SER A 157 11.01 -0.45 -10.19
CA SER A 157 11.87 -0.07 -11.32
C SER A 157 13.35 -0.03 -10.92
N LEU A 158 13.66 0.49 -9.73
CA LEU A 158 15.01 0.47 -9.18
C LEU A 158 15.50 -0.94 -8.89
N GLN A 159 14.66 -1.81 -8.32
CA GLN A 159 14.98 -3.21 -8.05
C GLN A 159 15.38 -3.95 -9.33
N LEU A 160 14.62 -3.74 -10.40
CA LEU A 160 14.90 -4.32 -11.72
C LEU A 160 16.14 -3.72 -12.37
N ALA A 161 16.32 -2.40 -12.28
CA ALA A 161 17.50 -1.74 -12.84
C ALA A 161 18.81 -2.16 -12.15
N LEU A 162 18.76 -2.44 -10.84
CA LEU A 162 19.89 -2.99 -10.09
C LEU A 162 20.20 -4.44 -10.49
N ALA A 163 19.18 -5.25 -10.75
CA ALA A 163 19.35 -6.65 -11.17
C ALA A 163 19.77 -6.78 -12.64
N PHE A 164 19.35 -5.84 -13.48
CA PHE A 164 19.57 -5.83 -14.92
C PHE A 164 20.09 -4.47 -15.41
N PRO A 165 21.33 -4.08 -15.08
CA PRO A 165 21.92 -2.87 -15.62
C PRO A 165 22.00 -2.89 -17.14
N ASP A 166 21.83 -1.73 -17.76
CA ASP A 166 21.94 -1.61 -19.21
C ASP A 166 23.39 -1.77 -19.67
N ALA A 167 23.61 -2.48 -20.78
CA ALA A 167 24.94 -2.78 -21.28
C ALA A 167 25.77 -1.53 -21.64
N GLY A 168 25.12 -0.46 -22.12
CA GLY A 168 25.82 0.77 -22.51
C GLY A 168 25.77 1.86 -21.44
N SER A 169 24.61 2.04 -20.81
CA SER A 169 24.31 3.17 -19.92
C SER A 169 24.13 2.77 -18.44
N GLY A 170 24.43 1.51 -18.11
CA GLY A 170 24.47 1.00 -16.75
C GLY A 170 23.13 1.12 -16.02
N LEU A 171 23.21 1.41 -14.72
CA LEU A 171 22.04 1.54 -13.85
C LEU A 171 21.10 2.67 -14.30
N ALA A 172 21.65 3.83 -14.66
CA ALA A 172 20.86 5.00 -15.06
C ALA A 172 20.03 4.71 -16.31
N GLY A 173 20.62 4.03 -17.29
CA GLY A 173 19.94 3.57 -18.49
C GLY A 173 18.82 2.59 -18.23
N ALA A 174 19.10 1.55 -17.44
CA ALA A 174 18.10 0.56 -17.06
C ALA A 174 16.95 1.20 -16.29
N LEU A 175 17.25 2.10 -15.35
CA LEU A 175 16.25 2.81 -14.57
C LEU A 175 15.35 3.68 -15.46
N ALA A 176 15.93 4.45 -16.39
CA ALA A 176 15.16 5.24 -17.34
C ALA A 176 14.26 4.36 -18.23
N LYS A 177 14.73 3.19 -18.66
CA LYS A 177 13.93 2.23 -19.45
C LYS A 177 12.76 1.68 -18.64
N PHE A 178 13.01 1.13 -17.45
CA PHE A 178 11.94 0.59 -16.60
C PHE A 178 10.94 1.68 -16.18
N LEU A 179 11.43 2.87 -15.81
CA LEU A 179 10.58 4.02 -15.47
C LEU A 179 9.80 4.57 -16.68
N GLY A 180 10.33 4.46 -17.89
CA GLY A 180 9.63 4.89 -19.10
C GLY A 180 8.51 3.93 -19.47
N VAL A 181 8.83 2.63 -19.55
CA VAL A 181 7.91 1.58 -20.01
C VAL A 181 6.71 1.46 -19.08
N PHE A 182 6.96 1.41 -17.78
CA PHE A 182 5.88 1.22 -16.82
C PHE A 182 5.08 2.51 -16.57
N ALA A 183 5.62 3.71 -16.79
CA ALA A 183 4.90 4.96 -16.51
C ALA A 183 3.58 5.06 -17.29
N VAL A 184 3.56 4.56 -18.53
CA VAL A 184 2.37 4.53 -19.40
C VAL A 184 1.19 3.81 -18.74
N THR A 185 1.45 2.81 -17.91
CA THR A 185 0.41 2.02 -17.23
C THR A 185 0.25 2.39 -15.77
N GLN A 186 1.35 2.65 -15.07
CA GLN A 186 1.34 2.85 -13.61
C GLN A 186 0.91 4.26 -13.21
N VAL A 187 1.18 5.31 -14.02
CA VAL A 187 0.72 6.67 -13.70
C VAL A 187 -0.80 6.78 -13.81
N PRO A 188 -1.47 6.32 -14.90
CA PRO A 188 -2.93 6.29 -14.94
C PRO A 188 -3.54 5.43 -13.83
N LEU A 189 -2.90 4.29 -13.50
CA LEU A 189 -3.35 3.43 -12.41
C LEU A 189 -3.30 4.16 -11.05
N ALA A 190 -2.18 4.82 -10.73
CA ALA A 190 -2.02 5.56 -9.48
C ALA A 190 -3.05 6.70 -9.33
N ILE A 191 -3.39 7.37 -10.42
CA ILE A 191 -4.46 8.38 -10.43
C ILE A 191 -5.82 7.71 -10.20
N GLY A 192 -6.10 6.61 -10.91
CA GLY A 192 -7.33 5.84 -10.77
C GLY A 192 -7.54 5.30 -9.35
N GLU A 193 -6.51 4.67 -8.76
CA GLU A 193 -6.51 4.21 -7.38
C GLU A 193 -6.63 5.38 -6.39
N GLY A 194 -5.98 6.52 -6.66
CA GLY A 194 -6.16 7.74 -5.89
C GLY A 194 -7.63 8.18 -5.81
N LEU A 195 -8.34 8.16 -6.94
CA LEU A 195 -9.77 8.48 -7.01
C LEU A 195 -10.64 7.41 -6.33
N LEU A 196 -10.30 6.13 -6.49
CA LEU A 196 -10.98 5.04 -5.78
C LEU A 196 -10.79 5.15 -4.26
N GLY A 197 -9.60 5.55 -3.81
CA GLY A 197 -9.31 5.85 -2.41
C GLY A 197 -10.18 6.99 -1.87
N VAL A 198 -10.34 8.07 -2.64
CA VAL A 198 -11.27 9.16 -2.30
C VAL A 198 -12.70 8.65 -2.16
N LEU A 199 -13.18 7.85 -3.11
CA LEU A 199 -14.51 7.26 -3.05
C LEU A 199 -14.70 6.38 -1.82
N LEU A 200 -13.75 5.47 -1.56
CA LEU A 200 -13.74 4.59 -0.39
C LEU A 200 -13.84 5.40 0.91
N PHE A 201 -12.97 6.41 1.08
CA PHE A 201 -12.98 7.23 2.29
C PHE A 201 -14.23 8.09 2.43
N ARG A 202 -14.84 8.51 1.32
CA ARG A 202 -16.15 9.18 1.34
C ARG A 202 -17.24 8.24 1.85
N VAL A 203 -17.28 6.99 1.37
CA VAL A 203 -18.23 5.97 1.85
C VAL A 203 -17.99 5.66 3.33
N LEU A 204 -16.75 5.49 3.76
CA LEU A 204 -16.40 5.24 5.17
C LEU A 204 -16.79 6.42 6.08
N THR A 205 -16.64 7.65 5.61
CA THR A 205 -17.06 8.85 6.39
C THR A 205 -18.56 8.87 6.66
N VAL A 206 -19.37 8.30 5.77
CA VAL A 206 -20.83 8.24 5.91
C VAL A 206 -21.26 7.02 6.74
N ASN A 207 -20.65 5.86 6.52
CA ASN A 207 -21.14 4.58 7.05
C ASN A 207 -20.36 4.04 8.26
N ALA A 208 -19.13 4.51 8.48
CA ALA A 208 -18.21 4.01 9.50
C ALA A 208 -17.54 5.18 10.26
N ARG A 209 -18.30 6.25 10.51
CA ARG A 209 -17.80 7.46 11.18
C ARG A 209 -17.26 7.18 12.57
N PRO A 210 -17.93 6.40 13.45
CA PRO A 210 -17.41 6.08 14.79
C PRO A 210 -16.05 5.37 14.73
N GLU A 211 -15.85 4.46 13.77
CA GLU A 211 -14.60 3.73 13.57
C GLU A 211 -13.49 4.67 13.10
N LEU A 212 -13.78 5.58 12.16
CA LEU A 212 -12.81 6.58 11.70
C LEU A 212 -12.42 7.59 12.78
N GLU A 213 -13.31 7.90 13.72
CA GLU A 213 -13.02 8.69 14.91
C GLU A 213 -12.11 7.92 15.88
N ARG A 214 -12.38 6.62 16.12
CA ARG A 214 -11.52 5.74 16.94
C ARG A 214 -10.11 5.61 16.35
N LEU A 215 -9.99 5.55 15.02
CA LEU A 215 -8.70 5.51 14.32
C LEU A 215 -8.00 6.89 14.26
N GLY A 216 -8.62 7.96 14.78
CA GLY A 216 -8.06 9.32 14.78
C GLY A 216 -7.97 9.97 13.40
N ILE A 217 -8.72 9.46 12.41
CA ILE A 217 -8.78 9.99 11.05
C ILE A 217 -9.73 11.19 10.97
N LEU A 218 -10.85 11.08 11.69
CA LEU A 218 -11.83 12.14 11.88
C LEU A 218 -11.74 12.71 13.31
N ARG A 219 -12.11 13.98 13.46
CA ARG A 219 -12.30 14.57 14.79
C ARG A 219 -13.68 14.14 15.33
N PRO A 220 -13.78 13.78 16.62
CA PRO A 220 -15.06 13.54 17.27
C PRO A 220 -16.03 14.69 17.00
N ALA A 221 -17.29 14.38 16.71
CA ALA A 221 -18.32 15.42 16.71
C ALA A 221 -18.35 16.10 18.09
N PRO A 222 -18.49 17.43 18.16
CA PRO A 222 -18.66 18.11 19.44
C PRO A 222 -19.89 17.53 20.13
N VAL A 223 -19.73 17.10 21.39
CA VAL A 223 -20.85 16.67 22.24
C VAL A 223 -21.71 17.90 22.43
N VAL A 224 -22.87 17.96 21.78
CA VAL A 224 -23.89 18.96 22.10
C VAL A 224 -24.37 18.60 23.51
N PRO A 225 -24.14 19.46 24.53
CA PRO A 225 -24.71 19.20 25.85
C PRO A 225 -26.20 19.06 25.67
N ALA A 226 -26.80 17.98 26.18
CA ALA A 226 -28.24 17.84 26.22
C ALA A 226 -28.78 19.07 26.96
N GLY A 227 -29.32 20.02 26.21
CA GLY A 227 -29.87 21.25 26.75
C GLY A 227 -30.92 20.85 27.77
N GLY A 228 -30.67 21.22 29.03
CA GLY A 228 -31.62 21.07 30.10
C GLY A 228 -32.91 21.79 29.71
N ALA A 229 -33.97 21.02 29.47
CA ALA A 229 -35.31 21.51 29.60
C ALA A 229 -35.55 21.71 31.10
N ALA A 230 -35.47 22.97 31.54
CA ALA A 230 -36.03 23.45 32.79
C ALA A 230 -37.17 24.42 32.45
#